data_AF-A0A8C6RGY1-F1
#
_entry.id   AF-A0A8C6RGY1-F1
#
_cell.length_a   1.000
_cell.length_b   1.000
_cell.length_c   1.000
_cell.angle_alpha   90.00
_cell.angle_beta   90.00
_cell.angle_gamma   90.00
#
_symmetry.space_group_name_H-M   'P 1'
#
loop_
_entity.id
_entity.type
_entity.pdbx_description
1 polymer ?
#
loop_
_entity_poly.entity_id
_entity_poly.type
_entity_poly.pdbx_seq_one_letter_code
_entity_poly.pdbx_strand_id
1 'polypeptide(L)'
;MPIRPALQQLEKYIDDALRKNDFKPLRALLQIDISEDVKIKCSKQFLQKLDDLICRELDKKDIQIVSIILMSVGRCGKNIIVLGKPGLLTMMKQGLLQKMVFWFEKSEEIIISRGRSKDEAVLNMIEDLFDLLMVIYDINDAGKKQVVESFIPRICALVIDSRVNICIQQEALKKMNAILDRIPH
;
A
#
# COMPACT_ATOMS: atom_id res chain seq x y z
N MET A 1 -5.58 -23.03 16.12
CA MET A 1 -6.56 -22.00 16.53
C MET A 1 -7.69 -21.98 15.50
N PRO A 2 -8.97 -21.77 15.89
CA PRO A 2 -10.01 -21.56 14.90
C PRO A 2 -9.72 -20.26 14.12
N ILE A 3 -9.74 -20.35 12.80
CA ILE A 3 -9.56 -19.22 11.88
C ILE A 3 -10.61 -18.17 12.21
N ARG A 4 -10.20 -16.94 12.59
CA ARG A 4 -11.16 -15.86 12.87
C ARG A 4 -11.91 -15.52 11.57
N PRO A 5 -13.25 -15.69 11.50
CA PRO A 5 -14.04 -15.43 10.29
C PRO A 5 -13.87 -14.02 9.72
N ALA A 6 -13.42 -13.08 10.55
CA ALA A 6 -13.16 -11.69 10.16
C ALA A 6 -12.03 -11.55 9.14
N LEU A 7 -10.94 -12.34 9.24
CA LEU A 7 -9.80 -12.23 8.32
C LEU A 7 -10.17 -12.65 6.88
N GLN A 8 -11.09 -13.61 6.74
CA GLN A 8 -11.53 -14.10 5.44
C GLN A 8 -12.45 -13.13 4.70
N GLN A 9 -12.86 -12.03 5.33
CA GLN A 9 -13.81 -11.06 4.77
C GLN A 9 -13.14 -9.79 4.24
N LEU A 10 -11.82 -9.76 4.03
CA LEU A 10 -11.10 -8.58 3.52
C LEU A 10 -11.78 -7.94 2.30
N GLU A 11 -12.08 -8.71 1.26
CA GLU A 11 -12.73 -8.14 0.05
C GLU A 11 -14.12 -7.59 0.35
N LYS A 12 -14.87 -8.22 1.25
CA LYS A 12 -16.18 -7.70 1.68
C LYS A 12 -16.01 -6.38 2.45
N TYR A 13 -14.96 -6.23 3.25
CA TYR A 13 -14.68 -4.98 3.95
C TYR A 13 -14.31 -3.86 2.97
N ILE A 14 -13.57 -4.17 1.91
CA ILE A 14 -13.33 -3.25 0.79
C ILE A 14 -14.65 -2.91 0.08
N ASP A 15 -15.52 -3.89 -0.16
CA ASP A 15 -16.85 -3.66 -0.77
C ASP A 15 -17.74 -2.75 0.11
N ASP A 16 -17.74 -2.95 1.43
CA ASP A 16 -18.50 -2.13 2.38
C ASP A 16 -17.92 -0.69 2.43
N ALA A 17 -16.60 -0.53 2.41
CA ALA A 17 -15.95 0.78 2.32
C ALA A 17 -16.29 1.48 0.99
N LEU A 18 -16.27 0.77 -0.14
CA LEU A 18 -16.64 1.31 -1.45
C LEU A 18 -18.12 1.72 -1.51
N ARG A 19 -19.04 0.85 -1.08
CA ARG A 19 -20.48 1.06 -1.31
C ARG A 19 -21.16 1.89 -0.22
N LYS A 20 -20.71 1.73 1.03
CA LYS A 20 -21.37 2.29 2.21
C LYS A 20 -20.51 3.31 2.94
N ASN A 21 -19.28 3.55 2.49
CA ASN A 21 -18.30 4.40 3.18
C ASN A 21 -18.06 3.93 4.63
N ASP A 22 -18.18 2.62 4.89
CA ASP A 22 -17.97 2.02 6.22
C ASP A 22 -16.58 1.41 6.34
N PHE A 23 -15.71 2.08 7.09
CA PHE A 23 -14.33 1.66 7.35
C PHE A 23 -14.15 0.97 8.69
N LYS A 24 -15.21 0.82 9.51
CA LYS A 24 -15.11 0.15 10.81
C LYS A 24 -14.59 -1.29 10.69
N PRO A 25 -15.00 -2.10 9.69
CA PRO A 25 -14.48 -3.45 9.53
C PRO A 25 -12.98 -3.49 9.21
N LEU A 26 -12.49 -2.57 8.35
CA LEU A 26 -11.06 -2.46 8.04
C LEU A 26 -10.24 -2.05 9.27
N ARG A 27 -10.73 -1.09 10.06
CA ARG A 27 -10.08 -0.70 11.32
C ARG A 27 -10.01 -1.86 12.32
N ALA A 28 -11.07 -2.64 12.43
CA ALA A 28 -11.11 -3.83 13.29
C ALA A 28 -10.12 -4.90 12.81
N LEU A 29 -9.95 -5.07 11.49
CA LEU A 29 -8.98 -6.00 10.90
C LEU A 29 -7.55 -5.69 11.35
N LEU A 30 -7.19 -4.41 11.48
CA LEU A 30 -5.87 -3.99 11.97
C LEU A 30 -5.60 -4.36 13.43
N GLN A 31 -6.61 -4.75 14.21
CA GLN A 31 -6.43 -5.21 15.59
C GLN A 31 -6.27 -6.72 15.70
N ILE A 32 -6.27 -7.44 14.57
CA ILE A 32 -6.21 -8.90 14.54
C ILE A 32 -4.82 -9.35 14.08
N ASP A 33 -4.18 -10.20 14.87
CA ASP A 33 -2.97 -10.89 14.45
C ASP A 33 -3.27 -11.90 13.34
N ILE A 34 -2.49 -11.83 12.27
CA ILE A 34 -2.65 -12.67 11.10
C ILE A 34 -1.59 -13.77 11.17
N SER A 35 -2.05 -15.00 11.36
CA SER A 35 -1.17 -16.17 11.29
C SER A 35 -0.84 -16.51 9.83
N GLU A 36 0.36 -17.03 9.59
CA GLU A 36 0.86 -17.33 8.24
C GLU A 36 0.02 -18.38 7.50
N ASP A 37 -0.65 -19.28 8.21
CA ASP A 37 -1.50 -20.35 7.65
C ASP A 37 -2.87 -19.88 7.15
N VAL A 38 -3.27 -18.64 7.50
CA VAL A 38 -4.57 -18.09 7.10
C VAL A 38 -4.59 -17.84 5.60
N LYS A 39 -5.66 -18.29 4.94
CA LYS A 39 -5.92 -18.02 3.52
C LYS A 39 -7.11 -17.08 3.36
N ILE A 40 -6.87 -15.90 2.82
CA ILE A 40 -7.87 -14.86 2.57
C ILE A 40 -8.24 -14.94 1.09
N LYS A 41 -9.43 -15.48 0.78
CA LYS A 41 -9.87 -15.62 -0.60
C LYS A 41 -10.37 -14.29 -1.14
N CYS A 42 -9.81 -13.87 -2.27
CA CYS A 42 -10.21 -12.67 -3.00
C CYS A 42 -10.50 -13.01 -4.46
N SER A 43 -11.39 -12.24 -5.07
CA SER A 43 -11.79 -12.36 -6.46
C SER A 43 -10.73 -11.78 -7.40
N LYS A 44 -10.85 -12.06 -8.70
CA LYS A 44 -10.00 -11.46 -9.74
C LYS A 44 -10.14 -9.93 -9.81
N GLN A 45 -11.27 -9.38 -9.34
CA GLN A 45 -11.56 -7.95 -9.35
C GLN A 45 -11.00 -7.22 -8.13
N PHE A 46 -10.43 -7.94 -7.16
CA PHE A 46 -9.97 -7.37 -5.89
C PHE A 46 -9.02 -6.19 -6.08
N LEU A 47 -8.04 -6.30 -6.98
CA LEU A 47 -7.12 -5.19 -7.27
C LEU A 47 -7.85 -3.94 -7.80
N GLN A 48 -8.85 -4.12 -8.67
CA GLN A 48 -9.60 -2.98 -9.20
C GLN A 48 -10.40 -2.30 -8.10
N LYS A 49 -11.08 -3.07 -7.24
CA LYS A 49 -11.80 -2.53 -6.09
C LYS A 49 -10.89 -1.75 -5.14
N LEU A 50 -9.70 -2.30 -4.88
CA LEU A 50 -8.71 -1.66 -4.03
C LEU A 50 -8.26 -0.32 -4.63
N ASP A 51 -7.97 -0.31 -5.93
CA ASP A 51 -7.57 0.89 -6.67
C ASP A 51 -8.66 1.95 -6.66
N ASP A 52 -9.90 1.58 -6.97
CA ASP A 52 -11.05 2.49 -6.95
C ASP A 52 -11.21 3.14 -5.56
N LEU A 53 -11.02 2.35 -4.50
CA LEU A 53 -11.14 2.83 -3.12
C LEU A 53 -10.01 3.79 -2.76
N ILE A 54 -8.75 3.43 -3.02
CA ILE A 54 -7.58 4.27 -2.69
C ILE A 54 -7.65 5.59 -3.47
N CYS A 55 -7.90 5.54 -4.78
CA CYS A 55 -8.01 6.73 -5.62
C CYS A 55 -9.11 7.67 -5.12
N ARG A 56 -10.29 7.13 -4.79
CA ARG A 56 -11.40 7.92 -4.26
C ARG A 56 -11.03 8.64 -2.96
N GLU A 57 -10.35 7.97 -2.04
CA GLU A 57 -9.98 8.57 -0.75
C GLU A 57 -8.79 9.54 -0.87
N LEU A 58 -7.86 9.31 -1.82
CA LEU A 58 -6.83 10.28 -2.19
C LEU A 58 -7.43 11.56 -2.79
N ASP A 59 -8.42 11.44 -3.69
CA ASP A 59 -9.10 12.59 -4.28
C ASP A 59 -9.87 13.42 -3.23
N LYS A 60 -10.45 12.75 -2.22
CA LYS A 60 -11.05 13.40 -1.04
C LYS A 60 -10.01 13.96 -0.07
N LYS A 61 -8.74 13.61 -0.22
CA LYS A 61 -7.64 13.90 0.70
C LYS A 61 -7.87 13.33 2.11
N ASP A 62 -8.55 12.18 2.22
CA ASP A 62 -8.76 11.47 3.48
C ASP A 62 -7.56 10.57 3.80
N ILE A 63 -6.47 11.22 4.19
CA ILE A 63 -5.14 10.61 4.39
C ILE A 63 -5.17 9.45 5.40
N GLN A 64 -5.92 9.61 6.48
CA GLN A 64 -6.03 8.58 7.51
C GLN A 64 -6.72 7.33 6.98
N ILE A 65 -7.76 7.50 6.15
CA ILE A 65 -8.43 6.37 5.52
C ILE A 65 -7.54 5.69 4.49
N VAL A 66 -6.78 6.44 3.68
CA VAL A 66 -5.81 5.87 2.74
C VAL A 66 -4.80 4.99 3.48
N SER A 67 -4.21 5.51 4.56
CA SER A 67 -3.30 4.77 5.45
C SER A 67 -3.92 3.45 5.96
N ILE A 68 -5.18 3.48 6.44
CA ILE A 68 -5.89 2.28 6.90
C ILE A 68 -6.03 1.22 5.79
N ILE A 69 -6.35 1.65 4.57
CA ILE A 69 -6.48 0.74 3.44
C ILE A 69 -5.13 0.10 3.10
N LEU A 70 -4.06 0.92 3.01
CA LEU A 70 -2.70 0.47 2.72
C LEU A 70 -2.22 -0.55 3.77
N MET A 71 -2.35 -0.23 5.06
CA MET A 71 -2.00 -1.14 6.16
C MET A 71 -2.79 -2.44 6.10
N SER A 72 -4.09 -2.38 5.81
CA SER A 72 -4.95 -3.58 5.74
C SER A 72 -4.46 -4.53 4.66
N VAL A 73 -4.09 -3.99 3.49
CA VAL A 73 -3.57 -4.79 2.37
C VAL A 73 -2.15 -5.26 2.64
N GLY A 74 -1.27 -4.41 3.17
CA GLY A 74 0.12 -4.75 3.50
C GLY A 74 0.19 -5.93 4.49
N ARG A 75 -0.62 -5.87 5.57
CA ARG A 75 -0.69 -6.94 6.57
C ARG A 75 -1.27 -8.24 6.01
N CYS A 76 -2.31 -8.14 5.20
CA CYS A 76 -2.96 -9.33 4.63
C CYS A 76 -2.24 -9.90 3.41
N GLY A 77 -1.34 -9.13 2.79
CA GLY A 77 -0.89 -9.35 1.41
C GLY A 77 -0.38 -10.77 1.13
N LYS A 78 0.44 -11.32 2.04
CA LYS A 78 1.00 -12.68 1.93
C LYS A 78 -0.07 -13.78 2.05
N ASN A 79 -1.17 -13.51 2.74
CA ASN A 79 -2.27 -14.42 2.99
C ASN A 79 -3.38 -14.37 1.93
N ILE A 80 -3.36 -13.36 1.05
CA ILE A 80 -4.35 -13.22 -0.02
C ILE A 80 -4.16 -14.34 -1.04
N ILE A 81 -5.26 -14.97 -1.45
CA ILE A 81 -5.33 -15.98 -2.49
C ILE A 81 -6.34 -15.53 -3.54
N VAL A 82 -5.90 -15.40 -4.80
CA VAL A 82 -6.75 -15.05 -5.94
C VAL A 82 -6.75 -16.21 -6.93
N LEU A 83 -7.92 -16.76 -7.23
CA LEU A 83 -8.07 -17.92 -8.14
C LEU A 83 -7.15 -19.10 -7.78
N GLY A 84 -6.96 -19.35 -6.48
CA GLY A 84 -6.11 -20.44 -5.96
C GLY A 84 -4.59 -20.17 -6.04
N LYS A 85 -4.16 -18.98 -6.49
CA LYS A 85 -2.76 -18.57 -6.59
C LYS A 85 -2.41 -17.51 -5.54
N PRO A 86 -1.12 -17.32 -5.21
CA PRO A 86 -0.69 -16.24 -4.33
C PRO A 86 -1.20 -14.88 -4.84
N GLY A 87 -1.89 -14.17 -3.95
CA GLY A 87 -2.66 -12.96 -4.25
C GLY A 87 -1.80 -11.83 -4.77
N LEU A 88 -0.76 -11.45 -4.03
CA LEU A 88 0.17 -10.39 -4.44
C LEU A 88 0.82 -10.66 -5.80
N LEU A 89 1.31 -11.89 -6.05
CA LEU A 89 1.85 -12.25 -7.36
C LEU A 89 0.82 -12.11 -8.49
N THR A 90 -0.44 -12.46 -8.20
CA THR A 90 -1.54 -12.31 -9.15
C THR A 90 -1.86 -10.84 -9.41
N MET A 91 -1.88 -10.01 -8.36
CA MET A 91 -2.12 -8.58 -8.47
C MET A 91 -0.98 -7.86 -9.20
N MET A 92 0.28 -8.27 -9.01
CA MET A 92 1.40 -7.74 -9.81
C MET A 92 1.19 -7.97 -11.31
N LYS A 93 0.76 -9.19 -11.70
CA LYS A 93 0.43 -9.49 -13.11
C LYS A 93 -0.76 -8.68 -13.63
N GLN A 94 -1.60 -8.17 -12.74
CA GLN A 94 -2.74 -7.31 -13.06
C GLN A 94 -2.37 -5.81 -13.03
N GLY A 95 -1.10 -5.46 -12.83
CA GLY A 95 -0.63 -4.08 -12.84
C GLY A 95 -0.66 -3.36 -11.50
N LEU A 96 -0.56 -4.09 -10.37
CA LEU A 96 -0.51 -3.48 -9.03
C LEU A 96 0.55 -2.39 -8.92
N LEU A 97 1.74 -2.60 -9.48
CA LEU A 97 2.81 -1.61 -9.34
C LEU A 97 2.51 -0.31 -10.08
N GLN A 98 1.90 -0.38 -11.26
CA GLN A 98 1.46 0.80 -12.01
C GLN A 98 0.38 1.58 -11.25
N LYS A 99 -0.53 0.88 -10.57
CA LYS A 99 -1.53 1.51 -9.69
C LYS A 99 -0.88 2.15 -8.47
N MET A 100 0.11 1.50 -7.84
CA MET A 100 0.86 2.10 -6.73
C MET A 100 1.66 3.33 -7.13
N VAL A 101 2.23 3.33 -8.34
CA VAL A 101 2.87 4.51 -8.92
C VAL A 101 1.87 5.67 -9.02
N PHE A 102 0.66 5.40 -9.52
CA PHE A 102 -0.39 6.41 -9.59
C PHE A 102 -0.82 6.91 -8.20
N TRP A 103 -0.96 6.03 -7.21
CA TRP A 103 -1.27 6.41 -5.83
C TRP A 103 -0.17 7.28 -5.22
N PHE A 104 1.10 6.98 -5.52
CA PHE A 104 2.25 7.77 -5.10
C PHE A 104 2.24 9.17 -5.72
N GLU A 105 2.04 9.27 -7.04
CA GLU A 105 1.97 10.56 -7.75
C GLU A 105 0.83 11.44 -7.21
N LYS A 106 -0.34 10.84 -6.92
CA LYS A 106 -1.45 11.53 -6.25
C LYS A 106 -1.12 11.95 -4.82
N SER A 107 -0.39 11.13 -4.08
CA SER A 107 0.07 11.46 -2.74
C SER A 107 1.07 12.61 -2.76
N GLU A 108 1.96 12.66 -3.77
CA GLU A 108 2.90 13.77 -4.00
C GLU A 108 2.19 15.11 -4.16
N GLU A 109 1.11 15.17 -4.94
CA GLU A 109 0.29 16.38 -5.07
C GLU A 109 -0.21 16.87 -3.70
N ILE A 110 -0.65 15.95 -2.84
CA ILE A 110 -1.11 16.27 -1.49
C ILE A 110 0.05 16.76 -0.62
N ILE A 111 1.19 16.05 -0.62
CA ILE A 111 2.40 16.42 0.13
C ILE A 111 2.85 17.83 -0.23
N ILE A 112 2.98 18.13 -1.52
CA ILE A 112 3.42 19.45 -2.00
C ILE A 112 2.41 20.53 -1.58
N SER A 113 1.10 20.23 -1.59
CA SER A 113 0.06 21.18 -1.16
C SER A 113 0.13 21.51 0.34
N ARG A 114 0.67 20.61 1.18
CA ARG A 114 0.95 20.86 2.60
C ARG A 114 2.25 21.64 2.83
N GLY A 115 3.08 21.78 1.80
CA GLY A 115 4.38 22.44 1.85
C GLY A 115 5.31 21.81 2.90
N ARG A 116 6.07 22.67 3.59
CA ARG A 116 7.03 22.25 4.61
C ARG A 116 6.42 22.05 6.01
N SER A 117 5.10 22.20 6.17
CA SER A 117 4.47 21.94 7.46
C SER A 117 4.60 20.46 7.83
N LYS A 118 4.85 20.16 9.10
CA LYS A 118 4.85 18.78 9.58
C LYS A 118 3.41 18.31 9.71
N ASP A 119 3.05 17.28 8.96
CA ASP A 119 1.75 16.62 9.02
C ASP A 119 1.99 15.12 9.24
N GLU A 120 1.77 14.66 10.47
CA GLU A 120 2.00 13.26 10.86
C GLU A 120 1.08 12.30 10.10
N ALA A 121 -0.13 12.72 9.72
CA ALA A 121 -1.02 11.84 8.97
C ALA A 121 -0.45 11.56 7.58
N VAL A 122 0.11 12.59 6.93
CA VAL A 122 0.73 12.46 5.61
C VAL A 122 2.04 11.66 5.69
N LEU A 123 2.85 11.87 6.73
CA LEU A 123 4.04 11.08 6.97
C LEU A 123 3.69 9.59 7.12
N ASN A 124 2.73 9.27 8.00
CA ASN A 124 2.28 7.88 8.22
C ASN A 124 1.74 7.24 6.94
N MET A 125 0.94 7.97 6.16
CA MET A 125 0.42 7.44 4.88
C MET A 125 1.55 7.08 3.90
N ILE A 126 2.61 7.89 3.85
CA ILE A 126 3.77 7.60 2.99
C ILE A 126 4.58 6.43 3.52
N GLU A 127 4.76 6.32 4.83
CA GLU A 127 5.34 5.14 5.48
C GLU A 127 4.57 3.87 5.10
N ASP A 128 3.24 3.89 5.23
CA ASP A 128 2.38 2.75 4.92
C ASP A 128 2.43 2.36 3.43
N LEU A 129 2.51 3.36 2.53
CA LEU A 129 2.66 3.13 1.10
C LEU A 129 4.00 2.47 0.78
N PHE A 130 5.08 2.96 1.39
CA PHE A 130 6.40 2.34 1.23
C PHE A 130 6.50 0.97 1.90
N ASP A 131 5.82 0.73 3.01
CA ASP A 131 5.77 -0.59 3.63
C ASP A 131 5.08 -1.61 2.72
N LEU A 132 3.96 -1.24 2.09
CA LEU A 132 3.33 -2.07 1.06
C LEU A 132 4.28 -2.30 -0.13
N LEU A 133 5.03 -1.27 -0.54
CA LEU A 133 6.02 -1.39 -1.61
C LEU A 133 7.13 -2.40 -1.23
N MET A 134 7.60 -2.38 0.00
CA MET A 134 8.61 -3.32 0.50
C MET A 134 8.08 -4.76 0.55
N VAL A 135 6.80 -4.96 0.90
CA VAL A 135 6.15 -6.29 0.82
C VAL A 135 6.16 -6.83 -0.61
N ILE A 136 5.99 -5.96 -1.61
CA ILE A 136 6.05 -6.33 -3.03
C ILE A 136 7.50 -6.56 -3.47
N TYR A 137 8.43 -5.72 -3.04
CA TYR A 137 9.86 -5.90 -3.31
C TYR A 137 10.33 -7.28 -2.83
N ASP A 138 9.94 -7.71 -1.64
CA ASP A 138 10.38 -8.97 -1.05
C ASP A 138 9.67 -10.23 -1.63
N ILE A 139 8.79 -10.10 -2.64
CA ILE A 139 7.99 -11.24 -3.12
C ILE A 139 8.75 -12.19 -4.07
N ASN A 140 9.52 -11.65 -5.01
CA ASN A 140 10.36 -12.36 -5.97
C ASN A 140 11.25 -11.38 -6.74
N ASP A 141 12.19 -11.90 -7.53
CA ASP A 141 13.15 -11.06 -8.29
C ASP A 141 12.48 -10.16 -9.33
N ALA A 142 11.38 -10.62 -9.93
CA ALA A 142 10.61 -9.80 -10.85
C ALA A 142 9.97 -8.59 -10.15
N GLY A 143 9.46 -8.77 -8.93
CA GLY A 143 8.94 -7.71 -8.07
C GLY A 143 10.04 -6.73 -7.68
N LYS A 144 11.19 -7.24 -7.20
CA LYS A 144 12.37 -6.41 -6.91
C LYS A 144 12.76 -5.52 -8.07
N LYS A 145 12.94 -6.12 -9.25
CA LYS A 145 13.34 -5.39 -10.47
C LYS A 145 12.34 -4.29 -10.80
N GLN A 146 11.05 -4.61 -10.85
CA GLN A 146 10.02 -3.62 -11.20
C GLN A 146 9.93 -2.49 -10.17
N VAL A 147 10.04 -2.79 -8.87
CA VAL A 147 10.08 -1.78 -7.81
C VAL A 147 11.27 -0.85 -7.99
N VAL A 148 12.47 -1.39 -8.22
CA VAL A 148 13.68 -0.59 -8.44
C VAL A 148 13.50 0.34 -9.65
N GLU A 149 13.08 -0.22 -10.79
CA GLU A 149 12.91 0.55 -12.03
C GLU A 149 11.81 1.63 -11.92
N SER A 150 10.74 1.36 -11.17
CA SER A 150 9.59 2.26 -11.09
C SER A 150 9.70 3.29 -9.98
N PHE A 151 10.21 2.91 -8.80
CA PHE A 151 10.16 3.75 -7.60
C PHE A 151 11.46 4.47 -7.27
N ILE A 152 12.64 3.96 -7.63
CA ILE A 152 13.90 4.67 -7.31
C ILE A 152 13.92 6.08 -7.92
N PRO A 153 13.61 6.29 -9.21
CA PRO A 153 13.61 7.65 -9.78
C PRO A 153 12.59 8.58 -9.10
N ARG A 154 11.43 8.05 -8.71
CA ARG A 154 10.35 8.79 -8.05
C ARG A 154 10.73 9.19 -6.63
N ILE A 155 11.33 8.27 -5.87
CA ILE A 155 11.84 8.58 -4.53
C ILE A 155 12.96 9.62 -4.62
N CYS A 156 13.88 9.50 -5.58
CA CYS A 156 14.90 10.54 -5.82
C CYS A 156 14.28 11.91 -6.06
N ALA A 157 13.25 11.99 -6.92
CA ALA A 157 12.54 13.23 -7.21
C ALA A 157 11.89 13.84 -5.94
N LEU A 158 11.22 13.01 -5.12
CA LEU A 158 10.61 13.43 -3.86
C LEU A 158 11.66 13.96 -2.86
N VAL A 159 12.81 13.28 -2.76
CA VAL A 159 13.89 13.64 -1.82
C VAL A 159 14.53 14.98 -2.16
N ILE A 160 14.71 15.29 -3.45
CA ILE A 160 15.34 16.55 -3.88
C ILE A 160 14.35 17.73 -3.94
N ASP A 161 13.04 17.46 -3.90
CA ASP A 161 12.04 18.52 -4.00
C ASP A 161 11.99 19.36 -2.72
N SER A 162 12.56 20.57 -2.80
CA SER A 162 12.63 21.53 -1.69
C SER A 162 11.27 22.00 -1.14
N ARG A 163 10.15 21.69 -1.79
CA ARG A 163 8.79 22.00 -1.32
C ARG A 163 8.30 20.99 -0.29
N VAL A 164 8.85 19.78 -0.30
CA VAL A 164 8.47 18.67 0.56
C VAL A 164 9.02 18.86 1.97
N ASN A 165 8.26 18.47 2.99
CA ASN A 165 8.73 18.46 4.36
C ASN A 165 9.91 17.48 4.56
N ILE A 166 10.92 17.90 5.33
CA ILE A 166 12.16 17.14 5.55
C ILE A 166 11.93 15.74 6.15
N CYS A 167 10.91 15.53 6.99
CA CYS A 167 10.61 14.22 7.56
C CYS A 167 10.16 13.23 6.49
N ILE A 168 9.38 13.68 5.51
CA ILE A 168 8.94 12.85 4.38
C ILE A 168 10.14 12.51 3.48
N GLN A 169 11.01 13.49 3.21
CA GLN A 169 12.25 13.25 2.45
C GLN A 169 13.15 12.23 3.14
N GLN A 170 13.32 12.34 4.46
CA GLN A 170 14.13 11.41 5.25
C GLN A 170 13.58 9.99 5.21
N GLU A 171 12.26 9.82 5.35
CA GLU A 171 11.64 8.50 5.28
C GLU A 171 11.75 7.89 3.87
N ALA A 172 11.52 8.69 2.83
CA ALA A 172 11.70 8.24 1.46
C ALA A 172 13.15 7.81 1.18
N LEU A 173 14.13 8.61 1.61
CA LEU A 173 15.56 8.29 1.50
C LEU A 173 15.93 7.00 2.23
N LYS A 174 15.41 6.81 3.45
CA LYS A 174 15.62 5.59 4.24
C LYS A 174 15.06 4.35 3.52
N LYS A 175 13.86 4.44 2.94
CA LYS A 175 13.27 3.33 2.17
C LYS A 175 14.05 3.06 0.88
N MET A 176 14.50 4.10 0.19
CA MET A 176 15.36 3.96 -0.99
C MET A 176 16.64 3.20 -0.67
N ASN A 177 17.34 3.58 0.41
CA ASN A 177 18.56 2.90 0.84
C ASN A 177 18.28 1.43 1.15
N ALA A 178 17.19 1.12 1.86
CA ALA A 178 16.80 -0.26 2.15
C ALA A 178 16.50 -1.09 0.88
N ILE A 179 15.95 -0.48 -0.17
CA ILE A 179 15.74 -1.14 -1.48
C ILE A 179 17.09 -1.42 -2.15
N LEU A 180 18.00 -0.45 -2.15
CA LEU A 180 19.30 -0.52 -2.82
C LEU A 180 20.26 -1.50 -2.13
N ASP A 181 20.27 -1.53 -0.79
CA ASP A 181 21.12 -2.43 0.02
C ASP A 181 20.84 -3.92 -0.22
N ARG A 182 19.66 -4.24 -0.77
CA ARG A 182 19.19 -5.61 -1.01
C ARG A 182 19.23 -6.04 -2.48
N ILE A 183 19.73 -5.17 -3.37
CA ILE A 183 19.94 -5.53 -4.78
C ILE A 183 21.08 -6.55 -4.85
N PRO A 184 20.87 -7.74 -5.42
CA PRO A 184 21.95 -8.70 -5.64
C PRO A 184 23.02 -8.06 -6.55
N HIS A 185 24.26 -8.02 -6.08
CA HIS A 185 25.43 -7.60 -6.86
C HIS A 185 25.90 -8.70 -7.80
#